data_AF-A0A1G5B337-F1
#
_entry.id   AF-A0A1G5B337-F1
#
_cell.length_a   1.000
_cell.length_b   1.000
_cell.length_c   1.000
_cell.angle_alpha   90.00
_cell.angle_beta   90.00
_cell.angle_gamma   90.00
#
_symmetry.space_group_name_H-M   'P 1'
#
loop_
_entity.id
_entity.type
_entity.pdbx_description
1 polymer ?
#
loop_
_entity_poly.entity_id
_entity_poly.type
_entity_poly.pdbx_seq_one_letter_code
_entity_poly.pdbx_strand_id
1 'polypeptide(L)'
;MANGFNKKTPNMPTEPRALKRLERYIELGEFDDGQTAGIPSTPRYLVTYMNSQTGSRIRSATVVSVTNQSDKINRVFVSYFKGFTDNTSPVGVAVFAIPPDFTVDFSSRNLPGELTVCNAICNPELIFDEGRAIVSSMFPEIGVSSRIYYTSGDKDENLLSITDSKIVLFGRGNRGD
;
A
#
# COMPACT_ATOMS: atom_id res chain seq x y z
N MET A 1 -4.49 -17.48 -12.49
CA MET A 1 -3.43 -18.26 -11.82
C MET A 1 -3.16 -17.57 -10.50
N ALA A 2 -3.37 -18.28 -9.38
CA ALA A 2 -3.23 -17.72 -8.04
C ALA A 2 -1.77 -17.27 -7.82
N ASN A 3 -1.57 -15.99 -7.48
CA ASN A 3 -0.27 -15.50 -7.07
C ASN A 3 0.05 -16.10 -5.69
N GLY A 4 0.76 -17.22 -5.69
CA GLY A 4 1.20 -17.88 -4.48
C GLY A 4 2.04 -16.93 -3.61
N PHE A 5 1.58 -16.72 -2.38
CA PHE A 5 2.32 -15.98 -1.36
C PHE A 5 3.67 -16.65 -1.11
N ASN A 6 4.78 -15.92 -1.31
CA ASN A 6 6.13 -16.48 -1.22
C ASN A 6 6.55 -16.52 0.26
N LYS A 7 6.59 -17.72 0.86
CA LYS A 7 6.84 -18.01 2.30
C LYS A 7 8.23 -17.59 2.85
N LYS A 8 9.03 -16.83 2.09
CA LYS A 8 10.39 -16.41 2.48
C LYS A 8 10.62 -14.93 2.14
N THR A 9 9.74 -14.06 2.63
CA THR A 9 9.93 -12.61 2.53
C THR A 9 10.51 -12.04 3.83
N PRO A 10 11.31 -10.94 3.78
CA PRO A 10 11.97 -10.34 4.94
C PRO A 10 11.03 -9.94 6.09
N ASN A 11 9.73 -9.77 5.80
CA ASN A 11 8.72 -9.30 6.75
C ASN A 11 7.84 -10.42 7.32
N MET A 12 8.22 -11.68 7.13
CA MET A 12 7.53 -12.78 7.79
C MET A 12 7.76 -12.67 9.31
N PRO A 13 6.72 -12.72 10.15
CA PRO A 13 6.90 -12.65 11.60
C PRO A 13 7.89 -13.72 12.06
N THR A 14 8.99 -13.29 12.67
CA THR A 14 10.00 -14.21 13.22
C THR A 14 9.51 -14.86 14.52
N GLU A 15 8.53 -14.23 15.20
CA GLU A 15 7.88 -14.80 16.36
C GLU A 15 6.96 -15.97 15.95
N PRO A 16 7.15 -17.18 16.50
CA PRO A 16 6.37 -18.36 16.13
C PRO A 16 4.85 -18.21 16.31
N ARG A 17 4.42 -17.39 17.28
CA ARG A 17 2.98 -17.15 17.54
C ARG A 17 2.35 -16.26 16.47
N ALA A 18 3.02 -15.17 16.11
CA ALA A 18 2.56 -14.26 15.06
C ALA A 18 2.59 -14.97 13.70
N LEU A 19 3.61 -15.79 13.45
CA LEU A 19 3.72 -16.61 12.25
C LEU A 19 2.55 -17.58 12.11
N LYS A 20 2.27 -18.35 13.17
CA LYS A 20 1.17 -19.33 13.18
C LYS A 20 -0.20 -18.67 13.04
N ARG A 21 -0.38 -17.45 13.56
CA ARG A 21 -1.60 -16.66 13.34
C ARG A 21 -1.71 -16.26 11.87
N LEU A 22 -0.65 -15.73 11.27
CA LEU A 22 -0.62 -15.34 9.87
C LEU A 22 -0.88 -16.54 8.95
N GLU A 23 -0.20 -17.67 9.17
CA GLU A 23 -0.40 -18.93 8.45
C GLU A 23 -1.83 -19.45 8.58
N ARG A 24 -2.42 -19.38 9.78
CA ARG A 24 -3.83 -19.77 10.00
C ARG A 24 -4.80 -18.88 9.21
N TYR A 25 -4.56 -17.57 9.14
CA TYR A 25 -5.40 -16.67 8.32
C TYR A 25 -5.25 -16.95 6.82
N ILE A 26 -4.06 -17.36 6.37
CA ILE A 26 -3.81 -17.78 4.98
C ILE A 26 -4.50 -19.12 4.67
N GLU A 27 -4.38 -20.11 5.56
CA GLU A 27 -4.95 -21.46 5.40
C GLU A 27 -6.48 -21.48 5.47
N LEU A 28 -7.09 -20.60 6.24
CA LEU A 28 -8.55 -20.49 6.35
C LEU A 28 -9.22 -19.93 5.09
N GLY A 29 -8.47 -19.48 4.08
CA GLY A 29 -9.05 -18.90 2.86
C GLY A 29 -9.84 -17.62 3.12
N GLU A 30 -9.69 -16.99 4.29
CA GLU A 30 -10.28 -15.68 4.62
C GLU A 30 -9.56 -14.51 3.92
N PHE A 31 -8.64 -14.81 3.01
CA PHE A 31 -8.34 -13.95 1.87
C PHE A 31 -9.36 -14.26 0.79
N ASP A 32 -10.59 -13.81 0.98
CA ASP A 32 -11.65 -13.99 -0.01
C ASP A 32 -11.20 -13.36 -1.35
N ASP A 33 -10.81 -14.23 -2.30
CA ASP A 33 -10.66 -13.94 -3.74
C ASP A 33 -12.06 -13.70 -4.30
N GLY A 34 -12.72 -12.62 -3.86
CA GLY A 34 -14.13 -12.48 -4.15
C GLY A 34 -14.75 -11.22 -3.60
N GLN A 35 -15.71 -10.70 -4.35
CA GLN A 35 -16.52 -9.55 -4.00
C GLN A 35 -17.40 -9.86 -2.78
N THR A 36 -16.92 -9.60 -1.56
CA THR A 36 -17.83 -9.36 -0.43
C THR A 36 -18.47 -7.99 -0.62
N ALA A 37 -19.57 -7.99 -1.37
CA ALA A 37 -20.53 -6.90 -1.42
C ALA A 37 -21.01 -6.60 0.01
N GLY A 38 -20.99 -5.33 0.42
CA GLY A 38 -21.86 -4.88 1.51
C GLY A 38 -21.34 -3.76 2.40
N ILE A 39 -20.03 -3.55 2.54
CA ILE A 39 -19.52 -2.43 3.34
C ILE A 39 -18.66 -1.52 2.47
N PRO A 40 -19.14 -0.32 2.10
CA PRO A 40 -18.33 0.62 1.35
C PRO A 40 -17.12 1.02 2.20
N SER A 41 -15.91 0.78 1.69
CA SER A 41 -14.71 1.33 2.30
C SER A 41 -14.80 2.85 2.26
N THR A 42 -14.58 3.48 3.40
CA THR A 42 -14.70 4.94 3.51
C THR A 42 -13.32 5.55 3.36
N PRO A 43 -13.14 6.58 2.50
CA PRO A 43 -11.91 7.35 2.42
C PRO A 43 -11.50 7.92 3.78
N ARG A 44 -10.26 7.68 4.20
CA ARG A 44 -9.72 8.10 5.50
C ARG A 44 -8.59 9.11 5.34
N TYR A 45 -7.64 8.81 4.48
CA TYR A 45 -6.44 9.62 4.29
C TYR A 45 -6.18 9.92 2.82
N LEU A 46 -5.66 11.11 2.56
CA LEU A 46 -5.08 11.50 1.29
C LEU A 46 -3.57 11.61 1.47
N VAL A 47 -2.85 10.94 0.58
CA VAL A 47 -1.40 10.86 0.54
C VAL A 47 -0.93 11.50 -0.75
N THR A 48 0.01 12.43 -0.69
CA THR A 48 0.65 12.95 -1.91
C THR A 48 1.60 11.90 -2.48
N TYR A 49 1.63 11.71 -3.79
CA TYR A 49 2.65 10.85 -4.42
C TYR A 49 3.36 11.61 -5.53
N MET A 50 4.68 11.44 -5.59
CA MET A 50 5.51 12.01 -6.65
C MET A 50 5.76 11.00 -7.77
N ASN A 51 6.10 11.58 -8.92
CA ASN A 51 6.31 10.92 -10.20
C ASN A 51 7.19 9.66 -10.11
N SER A 52 6.60 8.48 -10.35
CA SER A 52 7.35 7.22 -10.51
C SER A 52 8.00 7.18 -11.89
N GLN A 53 9.00 8.01 -12.19
CA GLN A 53 9.64 7.98 -13.51
C GLN A 53 10.40 6.65 -13.69
N THR A 54 10.13 5.88 -14.76
CA THR A 54 10.93 4.68 -15.08
C THR A 54 11.92 4.89 -16.23
N GLY A 55 11.71 5.92 -17.07
CA GLY A 55 12.60 6.28 -18.19
C GLY A 55 13.68 7.31 -17.87
N SER A 56 13.77 7.74 -16.61
CA SER A 56 14.78 8.68 -16.13
C SER A 56 15.85 7.94 -15.35
N ARG A 57 17.06 8.52 -15.26
CA ARG A 57 18.15 7.98 -14.43
C ARG A 57 17.74 7.79 -12.98
N ILE A 58 16.83 8.62 -12.48
CA ILE A 58 16.25 8.54 -11.14
C ILE A 58 14.80 8.06 -11.27
N ARG A 59 14.49 7.00 -10.55
CA ARG A 59 13.16 6.43 -10.47
C ARG A 59 12.59 6.69 -9.09
N SER A 60 11.27 6.74 -8.98
CA SER A 60 10.63 6.81 -7.67
C SER A 60 9.52 5.78 -7.52
N ALA A 61 9.19 5.45 -6.30
CA ALA A 61 8.05 4.62 -5.96
C ALA A 61 7.48 5.08 -4.62
N THR A 62 6.18 5.32 -4.61
CA THR A 62 5.45 5.60 -3.37
C THR A 62 4.99 4.30 -2.75
N VAL A 63 5.28 4.15 -1.46
CA VAL A 63 4.82 3.07 -0.60
C VAL A 63 3.96 3.67 0.50
N VAL A 64 2.76 3.13 0.65
CA VAL A 64 1.81 3.48 1.70
C VAL A 64 1.73 2.30 2.66
N SER A 65 2.28 2.45 3.85
CA SER A 65 2.20 1.46 4.91
C SER A 65 0.92 1.67 5.71
N VAL A 66 0.11 0.63 5.84
CA VAL A 66 -1.13 0.70 6.63
C VAL A 66 -1.08 -0.35 7.73
N THR A 67 -1.20 0.12 8.98
CA THR A 67 -1.31 -0.71 10.17
C THR A 67 -2.78 -0.83 10.56
N ASN A 68 -3.29 -2.05 10.68
CA ASN A 68 -4.63 -2.24 11.22
C ASN A 68 -4.60 -2.19 12.75
N GLN A 69 -5.32 -1.22 13.32
CA GLN A 69 -5.43 -1.02 14.77
C GLN A 69 -6.80 -1.48 15.30
N SER A 70 -7.67 -2.01 14.44
CA SER A 70 -8.92 -2.64 14.87
C SER A 70 -8.68 -4.06 15.36
N ASP A 71 -9.63 -4.58 16.15
CA ASP A 71 -9.64 -5.95 16.65
C ASP A 71 -10.13 -6.99 15.61
N LYS A 72 -10.45 -6.53 14.39
CA LYS A 72 -10.98 -7.34 13.28
C LYS A 72 -10.09 -7.25 12.05
N ILE A 73 -10.23 -8.20 11.12
CA ILE A 73 -9.62 -8.07 9.80
C ILE A 73 -10.20 -6.82 9.13
N ASN A 74 -9.33 -5.92 8.68
CA ASN A 74 -9.72 -4.67 8.06
C ASN A 74 -9.33 -4.66 6.58
N ARG A 75 -10.32 -4.54 5.70
CA ARG A 75 -10.09 -4.44 4.27
C ARG A 75 -9.71 -3.01 3.92
N VAL A 76 -8.51 -2.85 3.38
CA VAL A 76 -7.90 -1.57 3.03
C VAL A 76 -7.72 -1.48 1.52
N PHE A 77 -8.01 -0.30 0.98
CA PHE A 77 -7.88 0.06 -0.42
C PHE A 77 -6.98 1.28 -0.52
N VAL A 78 -5.97 1.22 -1.39
CA VAL A 78 -5.15 2.38 -1.75
C VAL A 78 -5.41 2.67 -3.22
N SER A 79 -6.16 3.75 -3.47
CA SER A 79 -6.55 4.18 -4.82
C SER A 79 -5.65 5.33 -5.27
N TYR A 80 -5.00 5.17 -6.41
CA TYR A 80 -4.06 6.15 -6.94
C TYR A 80 -4.72 6.97 -8.06
N PHE A 81 -4.45 8.26 -8.09
CA PHE A 81 -5.06 9.22 -9.01
C PHE A 81 -4.00 10.15 -9.60
N LYS A 82 -4.03 10.31 -10.92
CA LYS A 82 -3.21 11.32 -11.59
C LYS A 82 -3.55 12.73 -11.10
N GLY A 83 -2.56 13.62 -11.14
CA GLY A 83 -2.80 15.06 -11.02
C GLY A 83 -3.91 15.52 -11.97
N PHE A 84 -4.72 16.48 -11.53
CA PHE A 84 -5.83 17.06 -12.31
C PHE A 84 -6.99 16.10 -12.67
N THR A 85 -7.03 14.86 -12.17
CA THR A 85 -8.23 14.01 -12.23
C THR A 85 -9.05 14.10 -10.95
N ASP A 86 -10.36 13.89 -11.05
CA ASP A 86 -11.24 13.83 -9.88
C ASP A 86 -11.13 12.49 -9.13
N ASN A 87 -11.83 12.36 -8.00
CA ASN A 87 -11.79 11.15 -7.15
C ASN A 87 -12.61 9.98 -7.70
N THR A 88 -13.26 10.11 -8.86
CA THR A 88 -14.11 9.07 -9.43
C THR A 88 -13.36 8.13 -10.37
N SER A 89 -12.17 8.55 -10.83
CA SER A 89 -11.40 7.85 -11.86
C SER A 89 -9.98 7.53 -11.37
N PRO A 90 -9.81 6.52 -10.49
CA PRO A 90 -8.48 6.08 -10.10
C PRO A 90 -7.76 5.45 -11.30
N VAL A 91 -6.46 5.72 -11.44
CA VAL A 91 -5.61 5.08 -12.46
C VAL A 91 -5.23 3.65 -12.07
N GLY A 92 -5.31 3.33 -10.78
CA GLY A 92 -5.17 1.97 -10.28
C GLY A 92 -5.47 1.88 -8.79
N VAL A 93 -5.74 0.67 -8.33
CA VAL A 93 -6.13 0.40 -6.95
C VAL A 93 -5.39 -0.84 -6.46
N ALA A 94 -4.82 -0.76 -5.26
CA ALA A 94 -4.28 -1.89 -4.53
C ALA A 94 -5.18 -2.21 -3.33
N VAL A 95 -5.41 -3.49 -3.04
CA VAL A 95 -6.35 -3.95 -2.00
C VAL A 95 -5.71 -5.05 -1.17
N PHE A 96 -5.93 -5.02 0.14
CA PHE A 96 -5.50 -6.08 1.04
C PHE A 96 -6.42 -6.21 2.26
N ALA A 97 -6.58 -7.43 2.77
CA ALA A 97 -7.25 -7.69 4.04
C ALA A 97 -6.18 -7.81 5.13
N ILE A 98 -6.11 -6.82 6.03
CA ILE A 98 -5.05 -6.71 7.03
C ILE A 98 -5.56 -7.29 8.36
N PRO A 99 -4.94 -8.35 8.92
CA PRO A 99 -5.31 -8.85 10.25
C PRO A 99 -5.04 -7.81 11.36
N PRO A 100 -5.67 -7.94 12.54
CA PRO A 100 -5.40 -7.07 13.69
C PRO A 100 -3.92 -7.01 14.06
N ASP A 101 -3.41 -5.81 14.34
CA ASP A 101 -2.01 -5.52 14.72
C ASP A 101 -0.95 -5.76 13.63
N PHE A 102 -1.35 -6.06 12.39
CA PHE A 102 -0.42 -6.20 11.27
C PHE A 102 -0.29 -4.92 10.45
N THR A 103 0.88 -4.77 9.82
CA THR A 103 1.16 -3.69 8.86
C THR A 103 1.39 -4.29 7.48
N VAL A 104 0.82 -3.64 6.46
CA VAL A 104 0.93 -4.06 5.06
C VAL A 104 1.34 -2.85 4.23
N ASP A 105 2.30 -3.07 3.34
CA ASP A 105 2.85 -2.07 2.43
C ASP A 105 2.17 -2.14 1.05
N PHE A 106 1.56 -1.02 0.66
CA PHE A 106 0.90 -0.84 -0.64
C PHE A 106 1.80 0.02 -1.52
N SER A 107 2.21 -0.52 -2.66
CA SER A 107 3.20 0.12 -3.51
C SER A 107 2.62 0.51 -4.85
N SER A 108 2.97 1.71 -5.30
CA SER A 108 2.62 2.22 -6.64
C SER A 108 3.19 1.35 -7.78
N ARG A 109 4.32 0.69 -7.56
CA ARG A 109 4.97 -0.28 -8.45
C ARG A 109 5.84 -1.23 -7.63
N ASN A 110 6.34 -2.30 -8.23
CA ASN A 110 7.23 -3.21 -7.52
C ASN A 110 8.58 -2.54 -7.19
N LEU A 111 9.15 -2.90 -6.04
CA LEU A 111 10.51 -2.55 -5.61
C LEU A 111 11.24 -3.81 -5.13
N PRO A 112 12.58 -3.83 -5.20
CA PRO A 112 13.38 -4.91 -4.62
C PRO A 112 13.12 -5.09 -3.13
N GLY A 113 13.02 -6.35 -2.69
CA GLY A 113 12.70 -6.70 -1.30
C GLY A 113 13.76 -6.25 -0.29
N GLU A 114 14.98 -5.97 -0.76
CA GLU A 114 16.07 -5.38 0.03
C GLU A 114 15.78 -3.92 0.43
N LEU A 115 14.92 -3.21 -0.31
CA LEU A 115 14.52 -1.84 -0.01
C LEU A 115 13.23 -1.79 0.82
N THR A 116 12.21 -2.51 0.34
CA THR A 116 10.89 -2.60 0.96
C THR A 116 10.10 -3.75 0.33
N VAL A 117 9.19 -4.34 1.08
CA VAL A 117 8.35 -5.45 0.58
C VAL A 117 7.04 -4.86 0.10
N CYS A 118 6.77 -4.96 -1.20
CA CYS A 118 5.51 -4.51 -1.77
C CYS A 118 4.45 -5.62 -1.59
N ASN A 119 3.73 -5.63 -0.47
CA ASN A 119 2.72 -6.67 -0.18
C ASN A 119 1.53 -6.61 -1.15
N ALA A 120 1.11 -5.40 -1.51
CA ALA A 120 0.08 -5.16 -2.51
C ALA A 120 0.59 -4.12 -3.50
N ILE A 121 0.56 -4.45 -4.79
CA ILE A 121 1.05 -3.57 -5.86
C ILE A 121 -0.17 -3.05 -6.62
N CYS A 122 -0.14 -1.77 -6.99
CA CYS A 122 -1.14 -1.17 -7.85
C CYS A 122 -1.23 -1.91 -9.18
N ASN A 123 -2.46 -2.15 -9.67
CA ASN A 123 -2.70 -2.77 -10.98
C ASN A 123 -3.54 -1.81 -11.86
N PRO A 124 -3.00 -1.29 -12.98
CA PRO A 124 -1.62 -1.47 -13.46
C PRO A 124 -0.59 -0.80 -12.54
N GLU A 125 0.68 -1.24 -12.63
CA GLU A 125 1.78 -0.57 -11.95
C GLU A 125 1.96 0.86 -12.49
N LEU A 126 2.20 1.80 -11.60
CA LEU A 126 2.34 3.21 -11.94
C LEU A 126 3.79 3.52 -12.28
N ILE A 127 4.04 3.83 -13.54
CA ILE A 127 5.39 3.96 -14.13
C ILE A 127 5.76 5.36 -14.64
N PHE A 128 4.88 6.36 -14.48
CA PHE A 128 5.13 7.73 -14.94
C PHE A 128 4.23 8.84 -14.35
N ASP A 129 3.22 8.52 -13.55
CA ASP A 129 2.27 9.53 -13.08
C ASP A 129 2.71 10.15 -11.74
N GLU A 130 2.26 11.38 -11.49
CA GLU A 130 2.26 12.07 -10.20
C GLU A 130 0.82 12.32 -9.75
N GLY A 131 0.58 12.55 -8.46
CA GLY A 131 -0.75 12.93 -7.99
C GLY A 131 -1.01 12.64 -6.53
N ARG A 132 -2.14 11.96 -6.26
CA ARG A 132 -2.56 11.59 -4.90
C ARG A 132 -3.00 10.13 -4.80
N ALA A 133 -2.79 9.53 -3.63
CA ALA A 133 -3.39 8.27 -3.25
C ALA A 133 -4.43 8.50 -2.16
N ILE A 134 -5.55 7.81 -2.22
CA ILE A 134 -6.58 7.81 -1.19
C ILE A 134 -6.56 6.45 -0.50
N VAL A 135 -6.36 6.47 0.82
CA VAL A 135 -6.44 5.29 1.66
C VAL A 135 -7.85 5.21 2.22
N SER A 136 -8.55 4.13 1.86
CA SER A 136 -9.89 3.81 2.34
C SER A 136 -9.86 2.52 3.13
N SER A 137 -10.70 2.43 4.16
CA SER A 137 -10.80 1.22 4.98
C SER A 137 -12.24 0.96 5.40
N MET A 138 -12.51 -0.31 5.71
CA MET A 138 -13.78 -0.73 6.29
C MET A 138 -13.92 -0.20 7.72
N PHE A 139 -12.91 -0.41 8.57
CA PHE A 139 -12.87 0.13 9.93
C PHE A 139 -11.93 1.34 10.02
N PRO A 140 -12.30 2.42 10.73
CA PRO A 140 -11.53 3.66 10.79
C PRO A 140 -10.19 3.53 11.55
N GLU A 141 -10.03 2.53 12.40
CA GLU A 141 -8.84 2.29 13.22
C GLU A 141 -7.68 1.76 12.37
N ILE A 142 -7.04 2.67 11.65
CA ILE A 142 -5.81 2.40 10.89
C ILE A 142 -4.76 3.47 11.15
N GLY A 143 -3.51 3.04 11.28
CA GLY A 143 -2.34 3.90 11.15
C GLY A 143 -1.89 3.94 9.69
N VAL A 144 -1.53 5.11 9.18
CA VAL A 144 -1.00 5.26 7.82
C VAL A 144 0.35 5.98 7.88
N SER A 145 1.33 5.42 7.18
CA SER A 145 2.61 6.07 6.87
C SER A 145 2.80 6.05 5.36
N SER A 146 3.50 7.03 4.80
CA SER A 146 3.82 7.03 3.39
C SER A 146 5.23 7.50 3.16
N ARG A 147 5.95 6.74 2.33
CA ARG A 147 7.33 6.99 1.96
C ARG A 147 7.45 7.00 0.45
N ILE A 148 8.35 7.84 -0.04
CA ILE A 148 8.76 7.88 -1.43
C ILE A 148 10.20 7.43 -1.47
N TYR A 149 10.43 6.33 -2.18
CA TYR A 149 11.76 5.79 -2.44
C TYR A 149 12.26 6.39 -3.74
N TYR A 150 13.47 6.92 -3.74
CA TYR A 150 14.18 7.33 -4.94
C TYR A 150 15.28 6.32 -5.23
N THR A 151 15.25 5.73 -6.41
CA THR A 151 16.10 4.61 -6.81
C THR A 151 16.76 4.89 -8.15
N SER A 152 17.78 4.11 -8.51
CA SER A 152 18.37 4.12 -9.85
C SER A 152 18.80 2.72 -10.28
N GLY A 153 19.10 2.57 -11.58
CA GLY A 153 19.35 1.29 -12.22
C GLY A 153 18.07 0.67 -12.82
N ASP A 154 18.27 -0.24 -13.76
CA ASP A 154 17.17 -0.83 -14.56
C ASP A 154 16.18 -1.64 -13.71
N LYS A 155 16.60 -2.06 -12.52
CA LYS A 155 15.78 -2.83 -11.56
C LYS A 155 15.71 -2.20 -10.17
N ASP A 156 15.94 -0.89 -10.07
CA ASP A 156 15.89 -0.15 -8.79
C ASP A 156 16.92 -0.64 -7.75
N GLU A 157 18.06 -1.13 -8.23
CA GLU A 157 19.09 -1.79 -7.41
C GLU A 157 19.80 -0.82 -6.46
N ASN A 158 19.81 0.47 -6.79
CA ASN A 158 20.51 1.50 -6.02
C ASN A 158 19.51 2.42 -5.33
N LEU A 159 19.47 2.41 -4.00
CA LEU A 159 18.74 3.39 -3.21
C LEU A 159 19.49 4.72 -3.17
N LEU A 160 18.83 5.81 -3.57
CA LEU A 160 19.39 7.16 -3.55
C LEU A 160 18.93 7.93 -2.31
N SER A 161 17.63 7.88 -2.00
CA SER A 161 17.06 8.54 -0.83
C SER A 161 15.65 8.02 -0.52
N ILE A 162 15.18 8.32 0.69
CA ILE A 162 13.79 8.06 1.13
C ILE A 162 13.27 9.38 1.70
N THR A 163 12.05 9.76 1.33
CA THR A 163 11.35 10.91 1.92
C THR A 163 9.99 10.49 2.45
N ASP A 164 9.59 10.99 3.60
CA ASP A 164 8.22 10.83 4.08
C ASP A 164 7.29 11.75 3.27
N SER A 165 6.16 11.20 2.83
CA SER A 165 5.13 11.96 2.15
C SER A 165 4.11 12.47 3.16
N LYS A 166 3.55 13.64 2.87
CA LYS A 166 2.52 14.22 3.72
C LYS A 166 1.23 13.40 3.64
N ILE A 167 0.64 13.19 4.81
CA ILE A 167 -0.64 12.52 4.99
C ILE A 167 -1.62 13.55 5.52
N VAL A 168 -2.81 13.62 4.96
CA VAL A 168 -3.90 14.46 5.47
C VAL A 168 -5.17 13.64 5.62
N LEU A 169 -6.01 14.00 6.58
CA LEU A 169 -7.34 13.40 6.69
C LEU A 169 -8.17 13.76 5.46
N PHE A 170 -8.80 12.76 4.85
CA PHE A 170 -9.60 12.95 3.65
C PHE A 170 -10.77 13.91 3.91
N GLY A 171 -11.01 14.84 2.98
CA GLY A 171 -12.05 15.85 3.10
C GLY A 171 -11.80 16.93 4.16
N ARG A 172 -10.61 16.95 4.79
CA ARG A 172 -10.22 17.98 5.76
C ARG A 172 -9.10 18.84 5.20
N GLY A 173 -9.06 20.10 5.62
CA GLY A 173 -7.94 20.98 5.35
C GLY A 173 -6.68 20.51 6.09
N ASN A 174 -5.52 20.71 5.47
CA ASN A 174 -4.24 20.57 6.14
C ASN A 174 -4.12 21.65 7.22
N ARG A 175 -4.10 21.25 8.49
CA ARG A 175 -4.02 22.19 9.63
C ARG A 175 -2.60 22.40 10.14
N GLY A 176 -1.60 21.82 9.46
CA GLY A 176 -0.24 21.73 9.99
C GLY A 176 -0.19 20.69 11.11
N ASP A 177 0.85 19.85 11.05
CA ASP A 177 1.31 19.08 12.19
C ASP A 177 2.58 19.78 12.71
#